data_AF-A0A0S2EU58-F1
#
_entry.id   AF-A0A0S2EU58-F1
#
_cell.length_a   1.000
_cell.length_b   1.000
_cell.length_c   1.000
_cell.angle_alpha   90.00
_cell.angle_beta   90.00
_cell.angle_gamma   90.00
#
_symmetry.space_group_name_H-M   'P 1'
#
loop_
_entity.id
_entity.type
_entity.pdbx_description
1 polymer ?
#
loop_
_entity_poly.entity_id
_entity_poly.type
_entity_poly.pdbx_seq_one_letter_code
_entity_poly.pdbx_strand_id
1 'polypeptide(L)'
;MRTSLSVLTAFFLASSAAAFAAPLAPPDLSEGAVNAAVLSDWQGRQEAMKQAEAQPAEPEKTEAKPDASAQPAGNAKTESTDPKDRPDPFLIRLQVLLDRAHASPGVIDGRAGGNTDKAIRAYEDMNDLKGNGQVDEALWKALSKDGAPAVKTYELTREDVDGRYVKDMPSDYAEMAKLDWLGYRDAAEMLAERFHMDEKLLRDLNPGADFTSVGAKLLVTDPGADPETKVARIVVDKSKGELIAYDKEGGIVLVDPATIGSEDTPSPSGTMKVKGSAREPTYEYNPAKNFQQGKNRKKLTLPAGPNGPVGIVWIDLSKPTYGIHGTPEPSQIDKTASHGCVRLTNWDAQALSRLVLPLQTVVEFKN
;
A
#
# COMPACT_ATOMS: atom_id res chain seq x y z
N MET A 1 -40.31 82.43 -5.24
CA MET A 1 -40.51 81.02 -4.85
C MET A 1 -39.77 80.15 -5.86
N ARG A 2 -38.65 79.55 -5.45
CA ARG A 2 -37.86 78.60 -6.26
C ARG A 2 -38.15 77.20 -5.72
N THR A 3 -38.72 76.32 -6.55
CA THR A 3 -38.90 74.89 -6.25
C THR A 3 -37.74 74.13 -6.86
N SER A 4 -37.02 73.37 -6.04
CA SER A 4 -35.91 72.51 -6.44
C SER A 4 -36.44 71.07 -6.52
N LEU A 5 -36.28 70.43 -7.68
CA LEU A 5 -36.64 69.03 -7.93
C LEU A 5 -35.38 68.17 -7.71
N SER A 6 -35.35 67.36 -6.66
CA SER A 6 -34.31 66.34 -6.48
C SER A 6 -34.76 65.04 -7.15
N VAL A 7 -33.97 64.59 -8.12
CA VAL A 7 -34.07 63.27 -8.75
C VAL A 7 -33.25 62.29 -7.90
N LEU A 8 -33.89 61.27 -7.33
CA LEU A 8 -33.24 60.23 -6.57
C LEU A 8 -32.97 59.03 -7.49
N THR A 9 -31.70 58.84 -7.87
CA THR A 9 -31.25 57.68 -8.67
C THR A 9 -31.03 56.49 -7.72
N ALA A 10 -31.83 55.43 -7.86
CA ALA A 10 -31.66 54.20 -7.10
C ALA A 10 -30.57 53.33 -7.74
N PHE A 11 -29.47 53.10 -7.02
CA PHE A 11 -28.48 52.07 -7.34
C PHE A 11 -29.00 50.72 -6.84
N PHE A 12 -29.28 49.79 -7.76
CA PHE A 12 -29.46 48.38 -7.41
C PHE A 12 -28.07 47.75 -7.19
N LEU A 13 -27.73 47.45 -5.93
CA LEU A 13 -26.65 46.51 -5.62
C LEU A 13 -27.15 45.10 -5.92
N ALA A 14 -26.66 44.50 -7.00
CA ALA A 14 -26.80 43.06 -7.23
C ALA A 14 -25.94 42.33 -6.19
N SER A 15 -26.59 41.71 -5.20
CA SER A 15 -25.93 40.76 -4.29
C SER A 15 -25.69 39.46 -5.08
N SER A 16 -24.46 39.28 -5.53
CA SER A 16 -23.97 37.98 -6.01
C SER A 16 -23.86 37.06 -4.80
N ALA A 17 -24.87 36.23 -4.54
CA ALA A 17 -24.72 35.11 -3.64
C ALA A 17 -23.66 34.17 -4.23
N ALA A 18 -22.51 34.02 -3.55
CA ALA A 18 -21.51 33.04 -3.94
C ALA A 18 -22.14 31.64 -3.86
N ALA A 19 -22.20 30.93 -4.98
CA ALA A 19 -22.61 29.54 -4.99
C ALA A 19 -21.48 28.71 -4.37
N PHE A 20 -21.76 28.03 -3.26
CA PHE A 20 -20.83 27.09 -2.63
C PHE A 20 -20.84 25.76 -3.41
N ALA A 21 -19.69 25.11 -3.50
CA ALA A 21 -19.58 23.80 -4.12
C ALA A 21 -20.32 22.74 -3.28
N ALA A 22 -21.21 21.96 -3.91
CA ALA A 22 -21.78 20.78 -3.26
C ALA A 22 -20.68 19.73 -3.02
N PRO A 23 -20.69 18.99 -1.90
CA PRO A 23 -19.69 17.97 -1.62
C PRO A 23 -19.73 16.87 -2.69
N LEU A 24 -18.56 16.49 -3.20
CA LEU A 24 -18.44 15.43 -4.19
C LEU A 24 -18.92 14.10 -3.60
N ALA A 25 -19.85 13.47 -4.32
CA ALA A 25 -20.34 12.14 -3.98
C ALA A 25 -19.18 11.13 -3.96
N PRO A 26 -19.18 10.15 -3.05
CA PRO A 26 -18.17 9.10 -3.06
C PRO A 26 -18.24 8.33 -4.39
N PRO A 27 -17.09 7.89 -4.93
CA PRO A 27 -17.08 7.10 -6.15
C PRO A 27 -17.76 5.74 -5.95
N ASP A 28 -18.38 5.21 -7.00
CA ASP A 28 -18.96 3.87 -6.99
C ASP A 28 -17.83 2.83 -7.03
N LEU A 29 -17.80 1.95 -6.03
CA LEU A 29 -16.82 0.87 -5.87
C LEU A 29 -17.41 -0.52 -6.18
N SER A 30 -18.58 -0.57 -6.83
CA SER A 30 -19.19 -1.84 -7.26
C SER A 30 -18.26 -2.62 -8.20
N GLU A 31 -18.43 -3.95 -8.24
CA GLU A 31 -17.66 -4.83 -9.14
C GLU A 31 -17.70 -4.33 -10.59
N GLY A 32 -18.88 -3.90 -11.05
CA GLY A 32 -19.06 -3.33 -12.39
C GLY A 32 -18.31 -2.01 -12.58
N ALA A 33 -18.38 -1.10 -11.60
CA ALA A 33 -17.69 0.19 -11.69
C ALA A 33 -16.17 0.05 -11.73
N VAL A 34 -15.58 -0.79 -10.88
CA VAL A 34 -14.14 -1.04 -10.86
C VAL A 34 -13.69 -1.73 -12.14
N ASN A 35 -14.35 -2.81 -12.55
CA ASN A 35 -13.93 -3.60 -13.72
C ASN A 35 -14.13 -2.85 -15.05
N ALA A 36 -15.09 -1.93 -15.13
CA ALA A 36 -15.33 -1.12 -16.32
C ALA A 36 -14.57 0.22 -16.32
N ALA A 37 -13.90 0.61 -15.22
CA ALA A 37 -13.30 1.92 -15.07
C ALA A 37 -12.27 2.23 -16.17
N VAL A 38 -12.34 3.43 -16.76
CA VAL A 38 -11.45 3.89 -17.83
C VAL A 38 -10.77 5.22 -17.47
N LEU A 39 -9.66 5.51 -18.18
CA LEU A 39 -8.84 6.70 -17.96
C LEU A 39 -9.64 8.02 -18.04
N SER A 40 -10.56 8.14 -19.01
CA SER A 40 -11.36 9.36 -19.20
C SER A 40 -12.23 9.68 -18.00
N ASP A 41 -12.79 8.67 -17.35
CA ASP A 41 -13.68 8.86 -16.20
C ASP A 41 -12.90 9.37 -15.00
N TRP A 42 -11.69 8.82 -14.80
CA TRP A 42 -10.79 9.28 -13.75
C TRP A 42 -10.31 10.71 -14.00
N GLN A 43 -9.87 11.04 -15.22
CA GLN A 43 -9.48 12.41 -15.59
C GLN A 43 -10.62 13.40 -15.36
N GLY A 44 -11.86 13.04 -15.71
CA GLY A 44 -13.05 13.83 -15.43
C GLY A 44 -13.26 14.08 -13.93
N ARG A 45 -13.07 13.07 -13.08
CA ARG A 45 -13.13 13.22 -11.61
C ARG A 45 -12.01 14.11 -11.06
N GLN A 46 -10.78 13.97 -11.57
CA GLN A 46 -9.66 14.84 -11.18
C GLN A 46 -9.94 16.31 -11.51
N GLU A 47 -10.50 16.58 -12.68
CA GLU A 47 -10.87 17.94 -13.08
C GLU A 47 -12.01 18.50 -12.21
N ALA A 48 -13.02 17.69 -11.90
CA ALA A 48 -14.10 18.09 -10.99
C ALA A 48 -13.58 18.42 -9.58
N MET A 49 -12.62 17.66 -9.05
CA MET A 49 -11.97 17.95 -7.77
C MET A 49 -11.21 19.28 -7.78
N LYS A 50 -10.40 19.52 -8.81
CA LYS A 50 -9.68 20.80 -8.97
C LYS A 50 -10.63 22.00 -9.03
N GLN A 51 -11.77 21.84 -9.72
CA GLN A 51 -12.79 22.89 -9.79
C GLN A 51 -13.50 23.12 -8.45
N ALA A 52 -13.76 22.07 -7.68
CA ALA A 52 -14.34 22.18 -6.34
C ALA A 52 -13.40 22.89 -5.35
N GLU A 53 -12.10 22.62 -5.43
CA GLU A 53 -11.07 23.29 -4.60
C GLU A 53 -10.90 24.77 -4.93
N ALA A 54 -11.16 25.17 -6.17
CA ALA A 54 -11.07 26.56 -6.60
C ALA A 54 -12.26 27.43 -6.13
N GLN A 55 -13.33 26.81 -5.61
CA GLN A 55 -14.51 27.53 -5.10
C GLN A 55 -14.40 27.78 -3.59
N PRO A 56 -14.93 28.91 -3.06
CA PRO A 56 -14.93 29.17 -1.63
C PRO A 56 -15.69 28.06 -0.89
N ALA A 57 -15.08 27.48 0.15
CA ALA A 57 -15.77 26.52 1.01
C ALA A 57 -16.86 27.22 1.83
N GLU A 58 -17.99 26.53 2.05
CA GLU A 58 -19.03 27.02 2.97
C GLU A 58 -18.45 27.08 4.39
N PRO A 59 -18.64 28.19 5.14
CA PRO A 59 -18.07 28.29 6.48
C PRO A 59 -18.65 27.19 7.38
N GLU A 60 -17.79 26.24 7.75
CA GLU A 60 -18.09 25.17 8.69
C GLU A 60 -18.48 25.79 10.04
N LYS A 61 -19.69 25.52 10.53
CA LYS A 61 -20.12 25.96 11.87
C LYS A 61 -19.42 25.11 12.92
N THR A 62 -18.23 25.53 13.36
CA THR A 62 -17.52 24.89 14.46
C THR A 62 -17.98 25.48 15.80
N GLU A 63 -18.88 24.78 16.50
CA GLU A 63 -19.07 24.99 17.94
C GLU A 63 -17.96 24.26 18.70
N ALA A 64 -16.86 24.97 19.00
CA ALA A 64 -15.77 24.44 19.81
C ALA A 64 -16.01 24.75 21.30
N LYS A 65 -16.16 23.72 22.12
CA LYS A 65 -15.89 23.77 23.57
C LYS A 65 -14.49 23.19 23.83
N PRO A 66 -13.62 23.89 24.59
CA PRO A 66 -12.31 23.36 24.94
C PRO A 66 -12.44 22.49 26.19
N ASP A 67 -12.00 21.23 26.12
CA ASP A 67 -11.53 20.54 27.31
C ASP A 67 -10.20 19.86 27.02
N ALA A 68 -9.27 20.04 27.95
CA ALA A 68 -7.87 19.73 27.83
C ALA A 68 -7.53 18.62 28.84
N SER A 69 -7.32 17.39 28.35
CA SER A 69 -6.39 16.41 28.94
C SER A 69 -6.53 15.03 28.27
N ALA A 70 -5.56 14.63 27.44
CA ALA A 70 -5.29 13.22 27.16
C ALA A 70 -3.86 13.03 26.59
N GLN A 71 -3.10 12.16 27.25
CA GLN A 71 -1.80 11.60 26.81
C GLN A 71 -2.01 10.54 25.70
N PRO A 72 -0.98 10.19 24.91
CA PRO A 72 -1.16 9.40 23.70
C PRO A 72 -1.31 7.91 24.03
N ALA A 73 -2.53 7.38 23.82
CA ALA A 73 -2.82 5.97 23.75
C ALA A 73 -3.54 5.70 22.42
N GLY A 74 -2.97 4.79 21.61
CA GLY A 74 -3.61 4.14 20.47
C GLY A 74 -4.03 5.06 19.32
N ASN A 75 -3.28 5.01 18.21
CA ASN A 75 -3.70 5.62 16.93
C ASN A 75 -4.93 4.91 16.36
N ALA A 76 -6.12 5.18 16.92
CA ALA A 76 -7.34 5.17 16.14
C ALA A 76 -7.32 6.47 15.32
N LYS A 77 -6.84 6.39 14.08
CA LYS A 77 -6.92 7.52 13.15
C LYS A 77 -8.40 7.80 12.90
N THR A 78 -8.83 9.02 13.21
CA THR A 78 -10.06 9.61 12.68
C THR A 78 -10.06 9.44 11.16
N GLU A 79 -11.10 8.81 10.62
CA GLU A 79 -11.25 8.65 9.17
C GLU A 79 -11.30 10.04 8.52
N SER A 80 -10.41 10.26 7.55
CA SER A 80 -10.45 11.50 6.76
C SER A 80 -11.71 11.51 5.91
N THR A 81 -12.49 12.58 6.02
CA THR A 81 -13.65 12.83 5.17
C THR A 81 -13.29 13.47 3.84
N ASP A 82 -12.00 13.81 3.64
CA ASP A 82 -11.49 14.45 2.43
C ASP A 82 -11.77 13.54 1.21
N PRO A 83 -12.46 14.04 0.17
CA PRO A 83 -12.65 13.30 -1.08
C PRO A 83 -11.36 12.77 -1.70
N LYS A 84 -10.21 13.44 -1.52
CA LYS A 84 -8.89 12.96 -1.98
C LYS A 84 -8.43 11.71 -1.23
N ASP A 85 -8.91 11.57 0.00
CA ASP A 85 -8.69 10.42 0.85
C ASP A 85 -9.80 9.38 0.68
N ARG A 86 -10.44 9.27 -0.49
CA ARG A 86 -11.28 8.12 -0.88
C ARG A 86 -10.63 7.27 -1.98
N PRO A 87 -10.81 5.94 -1.98
CA PRO A 87 -10.33 5.10 -3.08
C PRO A 87 -11.13 5.40 -4.36
N ASP A 88 -10.49 5.27 -5.51
CA ASP A 88 -11.07 5.50 -6.83
C ASP A 88 -11.11 4.20 -7.65
N PRO A 89 -12.24 3.84 -8.29
CA PRO A 89 -12.39 2.58 -9.02
C PRO A 89 -11.37 2.41 -10.16
N PHE A 90 -10.98 3.50 -10.83
CA PHE A 90 -9.96 3.45 -11.85
C PHE A 90 -8.58 3.17 -11.25
N LEU A 91 -8.25 3.78 -10.10
CA LEU A 91 -6.96 3.56 -9.45
C LEU A 91 -6.86 2.15 -8.87
N ILE A 92 -7.94 1.58 -8.34
CA ILE A 92 -7.99 0.16 -7.95
C ILE A 92 -7.66 -0.72 -9.16
N ARG A 93 -8.36 -0.51 -10.28
CA ARG A 93 -8.12 -1.27 -11.51
C ARG A 93 -6.69 -1.10 -12.02
N LEU A 94 -6.18 0.13 -12.05
CA LEU A 94 -4.81 0.45 -12.46
C LEU A 94 -3.79 -0.32 -11.60
N GLN A 95 -3.91 -0.24 -10.28
CA GLN A 95 -2.99 -0.91 -9.35
C GLN A 95 -3.03 -2.43 -9.50
N VAL A 96 -4.21 -3.05 -9.69
CA VAL A 96 -4.32 -4.49 -9.96
C VAL A 96 -3.59 -4.87 -11.26
N LEU A 97 -3.76 -4.09 -12.34
CA LEU A 97 -3.10 -4.39 -13.61
C LEU A 97 -1.57 -4.24 -13.52
N LEU A 98 -1.09 -3.28 -12.72
CA LEU A 98 0.35 -3.12 -12.44
C LEU A 98 0.90 -4.30 -11.63
N ASP A 99 0.18 -4.73 -10.59
CA ASP A 99 0.54 -5.90 -9.76
C ASP A 99 0.62 -7.19 -10.59
N ARG A 100 -0.37 -7.44 -11.45
CA ARG A 100 -0.38 -8.57 -12.41
C ARG A 100 0.78 -8.56 -13.38
N ALA A 101 1.28 -7.38 -13.72
CA ALA A 101 2.44 -7.20 -14.58
C ALA A 101 3.77 -7.30 -13.83
N HIS A 102 3.74 -7.60 -12.52
CA HIS A 102 4.89 -7.68 -11.62
C HIS A 102 5.63 -6.34 -11.44
N ALA A 103 4.90 -5.24 -11.67
CA ALA A 103 5.29 -3.89 -11.27
C ALA A 103 4.46 -3.54 -10.03
N SER A 104 4.87 -4.03 -8.86
CA SER A 104 4.06 -3.99 -7.65
C SER A 104 3.79 -2.55 -7.19
N PRO A 105 2.52 -2.17 -6.91
CA PRO A 105 2.20 -0.91 -6.24
C PRO A 105 2.40 -1.01 -4.71
N GLY A 106 2.91 -2.14 -4.21
CA GLY A 106 2.79 -2.50 -2.81
C GLY A 106 1.34 -2.88 -2.52
N VAL A 107 0.73 -2.28 -1.50
CA VAL A 107 -0.70 -2.51 -1.23
C VAL A 107 -1.57 -1.85 -2.29
N ILE A 108 -2.58 -2.59 -2.78
CA ILE A 108 -3.65 -2.01 -3.59
C ILE A 108 -4.61 -1.30 -2.63
N ASP A 109 -4.67 0.03 -2.71
CA ASP A 109 -5.48 0.88 -1.83
C ASP A 109 -6.49 1.76 -2.60
N GLY A 110 -6.43 1.76 -3.93
CA GLY A 110 -7.27 2.57 -4.80
C GLY A 110 -6.90 4.05 -4.81
N ARG A 111 -5.70 4.43 -4.37
CA ARG A 111 -5.30 5.83 -4.17
C ARG A 111 -4.12 6.22 -5.03
N ALA A 112 -4.04 7.52 -5.31
CA ALA A 112 -2.84 8.09 -5.89
C ALA A 112 -1.76 8.14 -4.81
N GLY A 113 -0.52 7.85 -5.16
CA GLY A 113 0.58 7.83 -4.21
C GLY A 113 1.89 7.40 -4.82
N GLY A 114 2.99 7.67 -4.10
CA GLY A 114 4.34 7.46 -4.60
C GLY A 114 4.63 6.03 -5.06
N ASN A 115 4.08 5.01 -4.39
CA ASN A 115 4.26 3.61 -4.84
C ASN A 115 3.51 3.31 -6.14
N THR A 116 2.32 3.88 -6.35
CA THR A 116 1.63 3.78 -7.65
C THR A 116 2.48 4.44 -8.75
N ASP A 117 3.08 5.60 -8.49
CA ASP A 117 3.96 6.29 -9.46
C ASP A 117 5.22 5.47 -9.77
N LYS A 118 5.77 4.75 -8.78
CA LYS A 118 6.89 3.81 -8.95
C LYS A 118 6.50 2.63 -9.82
N ALA A 119 5.36 2.00 -9.52
CA ALA A 119 4.83 0.88 -10.28
C ALA A 119 4.58 1.27 -11.75
N ILE A 120 4.05 2.46 -12.01
CA ILE A 120 3.88 2.97 -13.37
C ILE A 120 5.23 3.04 -14.10
N ARG A 121 6.24 3.68 -13.50
CA ARG A 121 7.59 3.77 -14.09
C ARG A 121 8.21 2.39 -14.32
N ALA A 122 8.04 1.47 -13.38
CA ALA A 122 8.52 0.11 -13.52
C ALA A 122 7.86 -0.61 -14.70
N TYR A 123 6.53 -0.50 -14.84
CA TYR A 123 5.81 -1.07 -15.97
C TYR A 123 6.25 -0.45 -17.30
N GLU A 124 6.47 0.86 -17.33
CA GLU A 124 7.00 1.57 -18.51
C GLU A 124 8.38 1.03 -18.90
N ASP A 125 9.30 0.89 -17.94
CA ASP A 125 10.64 0.34 -18.15
C ASP A 125 10.58 -1.13 -18.61
N MET A 126 9.67 -1.94 -18.05
CA MET A 126 9.47 -3.35 -18.42
C MET A 126 8.93 -3.54 -19.84
N ASN A 127 8.25 -2.53 -20.40
CA ASN A 127 7.56 -2.60 -21.69
C ASN A 127 8.13 -1.62 -22.74
N ASP A 128 9.32 -1.07 -22.49
CA ASP A 128 9.98 -0.08 -23.35
C ASP A 128 9.07 1.12 -23.72
N LEU A 129 8.22 1.55 -22.77
CA LEU A 129 7.38 2.73 -22.93
C LEU A 129 8.16 4.00 -22.56
N LYS A 130 7.60 5.17 -22.90
CA LYS A 130 8.19 6.44 -22.48
C LYS A 130 8.00 6.60 -20.97
N GLY A 131 9.07 6.40 -20.20
CA GLY A 131 9.10 6.52 -18.73
C GLY A 131 8.79 7.93 -18.21
N ASN A 132 7.53 8.37 -18.31
CA ASN A 132 7.09 9.69 -17.82
C ASN A 132 6.47 9.58 -16.41
N GLY A 133 6.19 8.37 -15.93
CA GLY A 133 5.61 8.12 -14.61
C GLY A 133 4.20 8.66 -14.43
N GLN A 134 3.48 8.90 -15.53
CA GLN A 134 2.13 9.48 -15.52
C GLN A 134 1.12 8.48 -16.05
N VAL A 135 -0.10 8.58 -15.55
CA VAL A 135 -1.23 7.84 -16.10
C VAL A 135 -1.69 8.51 -17.40
N ASP A 136 -1.11 8.08 -18.52
CA ASP A 136 -1.45 8.56 -19.86
C ASP A 136 -2.14 7.50 -20.75
N GLU A 137 -2.55 7.90 -21.95
CA GLU A 137 -3.23 7.01 -22.90
C GLU A 137 -2.34 5.85 -23.37
N ALA A 138 -1.03 6.05 -23.48
CA ALA A 138 -0.11 5.03 -23.95
C ALA A 138 0.06 3.92 -22.89
N LEU A 139 0.27 4.32 -21.63
CA LEU A 139 0.28 3.43 -20.48
C LEU A 139 -1.05 2.66 -20.38
N TRP A 140 -2.17 3.39 -20.37
CA TRP A 140 -3.48 2.77 -20.19
C TRP A 140 -3.81 1.77 -21.31
N LYS A 141 -3.47 2.11 -22.55
CA LYS A 141 -3.62 1.20 -23.71
C LYS A 141 -2.75 -0.05 -23.57
N ALA A 142 -1.55 0.07 -23.01
CA ALA A 142 -0.65 -1.06 -22.80
C ALA A 142 -1.20 -1.99 -21.70
N LEU A 143 -1.58 -1.43 -20.54
CA LEU A 143 -2.13 -2.19 -19.40
C LEU A 143 -3.47 -2.85 -19.73
N SER A 144 -4.36 -2.13 -20.44
CA SER A 144 -5.71 -2.63 -20.79
C SER A 144 -5.71 -3.78 -21.81
N LYS A 145 -4.54 -4.25 -22.26
CA LYS A 145 -4.43 -5.52 -22.98
C LYS A 145 -4.83 -6.69 -22.09
N ASP A 146 -4.57 -6.58 -20.78
CA ASP A 146 -5.24 -7.43 -19.80
C ASP A 146 -6.69 -6.93 -19.62
N GLY A 147 -7.62 -7.68 -20.19
CA GLY A 147 -9.06 -7.42 -20.11
C GLY A 147 -9.77 -8.23 -19.02
N ALA A 148 -9.05 -8.99 -18.19
CA ALA A 148 -9.67 -9.75 -17.12
C ALA A 148 -10.18 -8.82 -16.00
N PRO A 149 -11.26 -9.19 -15.28
CA PRO A 149 -11.75 -8.44 -14.13
C PRO A 149 -10.63 -8.14 -13.12
N ALA A 150 -10.50 -6.89 -12.68
CA ALA A 150 -9.52 -6.48 -11.67
C ALA A 150 -9.99 -6.82 -10.25
N VAL A 151 -11.31 -6.86 -10.04
CA VAL A 151 -11.94 -7.35 -8.81
C VAL A 151 -12.90 -8.48 -9.14
N LYS A 152 -13.07 -9.40 -8.19
CA LYS A 152 -13.94 -10.57 -8.29
C LYS A 152 -14.67 -10.85 -6.99
N THR A 153 -15.81 -11.50 -7.09
CA THR A 153 -16.51 -12.04 -5.92
C THR A 153 -15.79 -13.29 -5.41
N TYR A 154 -15.35 -13.25 -4.16
CA TYR A 154 -14.81 -14.35 -3.37
C TYR A 154 -15.85 -14.84 -2.36
N GLU A 155 -16.01 -16.14 -2.21
CA GLU A 155 -16.88 -16.74 -1.20
C GLU A 155 -16.05 -17.18 0.00
N LEU A 156 -16.35 -16.59 1.17
CA LEU A 156 -15.62 -16.87 2.40
C LEU A 156 -15.77 -18.33 2.80
N THR A 157 -14.65 -19.03 2.94
CA THR A 157 -14.66 -20.46 3.26
C THR A 157 -14.65 -20.70 4.77
N ARG A 158 -14.90 -21.95 5.17
CA ARG A 158 -14.73 -22.35 6.57
C ARG A 158 -13.28 -22.23 7.05
N GLU A 159 -12.32 -22.52 6.18
CA GLU A 159 -10.88 -22.40 6.53
C GLU A 159 -10.49 -20.95 6.80
N ASP A 160 -11.08 -20.00 6.07
CA ASP A 160 -10.86 -18.58 6.33
C ASP A 160 -11.49 -18.14 7.65
N VAL A 161 -12.66 -18.65 8.03
CA VAL A 161 -13.28 -18.28 9.32
C VAL A 161 -12.55 -18.93 10.50
N ASP A 162 -12.17 -20.20 10.35
CA ASP A 162 -11.53 -21.01 11.40
C ASP A 162 -10.00 -20.83 11.44
N GLY A 163 -9.46 -19.84 10.72
CA GLY A 163 -8.04 -19.54 10.66
C GLY A 163 -7.41 -19.34 12.03
N ARG A 164 -6.11 -19.63 12.15
CA ARG A 164 -5.35 -19.48 13.41
C ARG A 164 -5.04 -18.01 13.70
N TYR A 165 -6.07 -17.27 14.11
CA TYR A 165 -6.00 -15.84 14.36
C TYR A 165 -5.47 -15.48 15.75
N VAL A 166 -4.78 -14.35 15.84
CA VAL A 166 -4.26 -13.74 17.05
C VAL A 166 -4.80 -12.33 17.16
N LYS A 167 -6.06 -12.23 17.61
CA LYS A 167 -6.81 -10.97 17.67
C LYS A 167 -6.06 -9.83 18.36
N ASP A 168 -5.52 -10.12 19.54
CA ASP A 168 -4.82 -9.14 20.38
C ASP A 168 -3.31 -9.35 20.26
N MET A 169 -2.75 -8.92 19.12
CA MET A 169 -1.30 -8.99 18.87
C MET A 169 -0.56 -7.96 19.76
N PRO A 170 0.29 -8.39 20.72
CA PRO A 170 1.06 -7.45 21.52
C PRO A 170 2.14 -6.76 20.68
N SER A 171 2.48 -5.51 21.00
CA SER A 171 3.57 -4.78 20.32
C SER A 171 4.95 -4.97 20.99
N ASP A 172 5.00 -5.47 22.22
CA ASP A 172 6.25 -5.74 22.94
C ASP A 172 6.84 -7.11 22.55
N TYR A 173 8.12 -7.14 22.22
CA TYR A 173 8.78 -8.35 21.74
C TYR A 173 8.86 -9.47 22.79
N ALA A 174 8.96 -9.14 24.08
CA ALA A 174 8.97 -10.16 25.12
C ALA A 174 7.59 -10.78 25.32
N GLU A 175 6.51 -10.04 25.05
CA GLU A 175 5.15 -10.60 25.03
C GLU A 175 4.89 -11.41 23.76
N MET A 176 5.31 -10.93 22.58
CA MET A 176 5.24 -11.69 21.33
C MET A 176 5.99 -13.03 21.44
N ALA A 177 7.16 -13.06 22.09
CA ALA A 177 7.97 -14.27 22.27
C ALA A 177 7.32 -15.34 23.15
N LYS A 178 6.23 -15.02 23.87
CA LYS A 178 5.46 -15.99 24.66
C LYS A 178 4.32 -16.64 23.89
N LEU A 179 3.99 -16.11 22.71
CA LEU A 179 2.95 -16.69 21.86
C LEU A 179 3.48 -17.94 21.16
N ASP A 180 2.56 -18.78 20.68
CA ASP A 180 2.92 -19.95 19.87
C ASP A 180 3.08 -19.61 18.37
N TRP A 181 2.58 -18.44 17.95
CA TRP A 181 2.52 -17.99 16.55
C TRP A 181 2.12 -16.50 16.47
N LEU A 182 2.68 -15.77 15.51
CA LEU A 182 2.36 -14.36 15.23
C LEU A 182 1.41 -14.25 14.03
N GLY A 183 0.23 -14.86 14.14
CA GLY A 183 -0.76 -14.95 13.07
C GLY A 183 -1.45 -13.64 12.74
N TYR A 184 -2.25 -13.67 11.67
CA TYR A 184 -3.20 -12.61 11.35
C TYR A 184 -4.15 -12.35 12.52
N ARG A 185 -4.63 -11.12 12.67
CA ARG A 185 -5.54 -10.68 13.73
C ARG A 185 -6.95 -11.21 13.49
N ASP A 186 -7.37 -11.26 12.24
CA ASP A 186 -8.66 -11.78 11.81
C ASP A 186 -8.64 -12.18 10.32
N ALA A 187 -9.80 -12.64 9.82
CA ALA A 187 -9.98 -13.00 8.42
C ALA A 187 -9.87 -11.81 7.46
N ALA A 188 -10.20 -10.59 7.89
CA ALA A 188 -10.09 -9.42 7.03
C ALA A 188 -8.64 -9.10 6.72
N GLU A 189 -7.75 -9.08 7.73
CA GLU A 189 -6.32 -8.89 7.53
C GLU A 189 -5.73 -9.99 6.64
N MET A 190 -6.08 -11.26 6.91
CA MET A 190 -5.60 -12.40 6.13
C MET A 190 -6.01 -12.31 4.66
N LEU A 191 -7.28 -11.98 4.37
CA LEU A 191 -7.78 -11.85 3.01
C LEU A 191 -7.19 -10.62 2.31
N ALA A 192 -7.00 -9.52 3.02
CA ALA A 192 -6.37 -8.32 2.47
C ALA A 192 -4.96 -8.65 1.96
N GLU A 193 -4.13 -9.32 2.76
CA GLU A 193 -2.81 -9.77 2.29
C GLU A 193 -2.90 -10.82 1.17
N ARG A 194 -3.80 -11.80 1.28
CA ARG A 194 -3.96 -12.86 0.25
C ARG A 194 -4.28 -12.28 -1.13
N PHE A 195 -5.03 -11.18 -1.17
CA PHE A 195 -5.44 -10.51 -2.40
C PHE A 195 -4.63 -9.23 -2.69
N HIS A 196 -3.50 -9.01 -2.00
CA HIS A 196 -2.56 -7.89 -2.20
C HIS A 196 -3.18 -6.49 -2.00
N MET A 197 -4.21 -6.38 -1.16
CA MET A 197 -4.93 -5.13 -0.94
C MET A 197 -4.82 -4.62 0.49
N ASP A 198 -5.05 -3.33 0.68
CA ASP A 198 -5.15 -2.72 1.99
C ASP A 198 -6.43 -3.19 2.71
N GLU A 199 -6.34 -3.44 4.02
CA GLU A 199 -7.49 -3.90 4.83
C GLU A 199 -8.64 -2.88 4.81
N LYS A 200 -8.33 -1.57 4.78
CA LYS A 200 -9.34 -0.53 4.66
C LYS A 200 -10.01 -0.58 3.29
N LEU A 201 -9.25 -0.78 2.20
CA LEU A 201 -9.85 -0.95 0.88
C LEU A 201 -10.78 -2.17 0.84
N LEU A 202 -10.38 -3.29 1.46
CA LEU A 202 -11.23 -4.49 1.53
C LEU A 202 -12.58 -4.18 2.21
N ARG A 203 -12.56 -3.38 3.28
CA ARG A 203 -13.78 -2.93 3.98
C ARG A 203 -14.57 -1.91 3.16
N ASP A 204 -13.91 -1.00 2.45
CA ASP A 204 -14.54 0.00 1.58
C ASP A 204 -15.25 -0.67 0.38
N LEU A 205 -14.70 -1.77 -0.17
CA LEU A 205 -15.34 -2.58 -1.21
C LEU A 205 -16.53 -3.42 -0.69
N ASN A 206 -16.57 -3.68 0.62
CA ASN A 206 -17.54 -4.59 1.26
C ASN A 206 -18.24 -3.93 2.46
N PRO A 207 -18.97 -2.81 2.24
CA PRO A 207 -19.57 -2.07 3.32
C PRO A 207 -20.58 -2.93 4.09
N GLY A 208 -20.33 -3.09 5.40
CA GLY A 208 -21.18 -3.88 6.30
C GLY A 208 -21.04 -5.40 6.18
N ALA A 209 -20.05 -5.91 5.45
CA ALA A 209 -19.82 -7.35 5.35
C ALA A 209 -19.34 -7.95 6.68
N ASP A 210 -19.78 -9.19 6.92
CA ASP A 210 -19.35 -10.01 8.04
C ASP A 210 -18.27 -11.00 7.60
N PHE A 211 -17.02 -10.74 8.03
CA PHE A 211 -15.85 -11.57 7.74
C PHE A 211 -15.79 -12.85 8.60
N THR A 212 -16.83 -13.16 9.37
CA THR A 212 -16.94 -14.39 10.18
C THR A 212 -18.01 -15.36 9.66
N SER A 213 -18.79 -14.96 8.67
CA SER A 213 -19.89 -15.76 8.12
C SER A 213 -19.44 -16.59 6.91
N VAL A 214 -19.28 -17.91 7.08
CA VAL A 214 -19.00 -18.83 5.97
C VAL A 214 -20.05 -18.67 4.86
N GLY A 215 -19.61 -18.56 3.61
CA GLY A 215 -20.45 -18.30 2.45
C GLY A 215 -20.71 -16.80 2.17
N ALA A 216 -20.21 -15.89 3.01
CA ALA A 216 -20.24 -14.46 2.73
C ALA A 216 -19.53 -14.18 1.40
N LYS A 217 -20.17 -13.38 0.55
CA LYS A 217 -19.62 -12.95 -0.74
C LYS A 217 -18.93 -11.62 -0.55
N LEU A 218 -17.63 -11.61 -0.81
CA LEU A 218 -16.75 -10.47 -0.63
C LEU A 218 -16.16 -10.08 -2.00
N LEU A 219 -16.22 -8.81 -2.34
CA LEU A 219 -15.50 -8.26 -3.48
C LEU A 219 -14.02 -8.08 -3.09
N VAL A 220 -13.12 -8.75 -3.80
CA VAL A 220 -11.67 -8.70 -3.56
C VAL A 220 -10.94 -8.38 -4.86
N THR A 221 -9.73 -7.85 -4.77
CA THR A 221 -8.80 -7.70 -5.89
C THR A 221 -8.36 -9.07 -6.42
N ASP A 222 -7.97 -9.11 -7.69
CA ASP A 222 -7.48 -10.32 -8.33
C ASP A 222 -6.05 -10.11 -8.84
N PRO A 223 -5.01 -10.36 -8.01
CA PRO A 223 -3.61 -10.01 -8.30
C PRO A 223 -2.97 -10.85 -9.43
N GLY A 224 -3.67 -11.86 -9.94
CA GLY A 224 -3.17 -12.73 -11.00
C GLY A 224 -2.19 -13.79 -10.51
N ALA A 225 -1.39 -14.33 -11.43
CA ALA A 225 -0.42 -15.38 -11.15
C ALA A 225 0.92 -14.78 -10.72
N ASP A 226 1.65 -15.53 -9.90
CA ASP A 226 3.02 -15.17 -9.53
C ASP A 226 3.99 -15.29 -10.71
N PRO A 227 5.08 -14.49 -10.75
CA PRO A 227 6.16 -14.71 -11.70
C PRO A 227 6.84 -16.07 -11.47
N GLU A 228 7.38 -16.67 -12.54
CA GLU A 228 8.09 -17.95 -12.47
C GLU A 228 9.58 -17.87 -12.86
N THR A 229 9.95 -16.81 -13.59
CA THR A 229 11.31 -16.61 -14.14
C THR A 229 12.33 -16.45 -13.01
N LYS A 230 13.41 -17.25 -13.06
CA LYS A 230 14.47 -17.18 -12.04
C LYS A 230 15.27 -15.89 -12.15
N VAL A 231 15.59 -15.33 -10.99
CA VAL A 231 16.28 -14.04 -10.85
C VAL A 231 17.78 -14.29 -10.72
N ALA A 232 18.55 -13.69 -11.63
CA ALA A 232 20.02 -13.74 -11.60
C ALA A 232 20.61 -12.57 -10.80
N ARG A 233 19.97 -11.40 -10.83
CA ARG A 233 20.47 -10.17 -10.21
C ARG A 233 19.33 -9.36 -9.61
N ILE A 234 19.53 -8.83 -8.41
CA ILE A 234 18.62 -7.91 -7.73
C ILE A 234 19.36 -6.60 -7.52
N VAL A 235 18.71 -5.49 -7.83
CA VAL A 235 19.17 -4.14 -7.47
C VAL A 235 18.24 -3.60 -6.40
N VAL A 236 18.81 -3.20 -5.27
CA VAL A 236 18.12 -2.47 -4.20
C VAL A 236 18.52 -1.01 -4.35
N ASP A 237 17.62 -0.18 -4.89
CA ASP A 237 17.87 1.25 -5.13
C ASP A 237 17.32 2.09 -3.98
N LYS A 238 18.21 2.58 -3.12
CA LYS A 238 17.85 3.35 -1.93
C LYS A 238 17.27 4.72 -2.27
N SER A 239 17.80 5.40 -3.29
CA SER A 239 17.28 6.69 -3.74
C SER A 239 15.83 6.62 -4.19
N LYS A 240 15.43 5.46 -4.70
CA LYS A 240 14.10 5.23 -5.22
C LYS A 240 13.19 4.46 -4.28
N GLY A 241 13.70 3.79 -3.24
CA GLY A 241 12.88 2.94 -2.38
C GLY A 241 12.27 1.77 -3.15
N GLU A 242 13.08 1.13 -4.00
CA GLU A 242 12.65 0.08 -4.93
C GLU A 242 13.62 -1.10 -4.88
N LEU A 243 13.09 -2.31 -5.11
CA LEU A 243 13.82 -3.52 -5.43
C LEU A 243 13.49 -3.91 -6.87
N ILE A 244 14.51 -4.09 -7.71
CA ILE A 244 14.35 -4.49 -9.11
C ILE A 244 15.04 -5.84 -9.30
N ALA A 245 14.30 -6.84 -9.77
CA ALA A 245 14.83 -8.17 -10.02
C ALA A 245 14.96 -8.43 -11.52
N TYR A 246 16.12 -8.94 -11.93
CA TYR A 246 16.47 -9.21 -13.31
C TYR A 246 16.73 -10.69 -13.54
N ASP A 247 16.36 -11.19 -14.71
CA ASP A 247 16.76 -12.50 -15.20
C ASP A 247 18.24 -12.51 -15.64
N LYS A 248 18.70 -13.63 -16.22
CA LYS A 248 20.09 -13.79 -16.67
C LYS A 248 20.38 -13.03 -17.97
N GLU A 249 19.35 -12.71 -18.76
CA GLU A 249 19.42 -11.93 -19.99
C GLU A 249 19.41 -10.42 -19.74
N GLY A 250 19.05 -9.99 -18.52
CA GLY A 250 18.91 -8.59 -18.14
C GLY A 250 17.50 -8.04 -18.29
N GLY A 251 16.51 -8.89 -18.59
CA GLY A 251 15.09 -8.53 -18.54
C GLY A 251 14.63 -8.33 -17.09
N ILE A 252 13.75 -7.35 -16.88
CA ILE A 252 13.13 -7.12 -15.56
C ILE A 252 12.05 -8.19 -15.35
N VAL A 253 12.17 -8.93 -14.25
CA VAL A 253 11.23 -9.99 -13.84
C VAL A 253 10.14 -9.44 -12.94
N LEU A 254 10.52 -8.61 -11.96
CA LEU A 254 9.61 -7.90 -11.07
C LEU A 254 10.27 -6.63 -10.54
N VAL A 255 9.43 -5.69 -10.09
CA VAL A 255 9.83 -4.48 -9.36
C VAL A 255 8.89 -4.28 -8.18
N ASP A 256 9.46 -4.18 -6.98
CA ASP A 256 8.71 -4.01 -5.74
C ASP A 256 9.11 -2.71 -5.03
N PRO A 257 8.16 -1.95 -4.45
CA PRO A 257 8.51 -0.90 -3.52
C PRO A 257 9.13 -1.53 -2.27
N ALA A 258 10.11 -0.85 -1.68
CA ALA A 258 10.87 -1.40 -0.57
C ALA A 258 11.15 -0.37 0.51
N THR A 259 10.92 -0.72 1.77
CA THR A 259 11.46 0.06 2.89
C THR A 259 12.90 -0.36 3.13
N ILE A 260 13.83 0.56 2.85
CA ILE A 260 15.27 0.32 2.96
C ILE A 260 15.83 1.11 4.15
N GLY A 261 16.89 0.59 4.79
CA GLY A 261 17.42 1.12 6.05
C GLY A 261 17.75 2.61 6.03
N SER A 262 17.46 3.29 7.15
CA SER A 262 17.69 4.73 7.34
C SER A 262 19.17 5.12 7.35
N GLU A 263 19.47 6.41 7.33
CA GLU A 263 20.84 6.91 7.57
C GLU A 263 21.39 6.48 8.95
N ASP A 264 20.54 6.43 9.98
CA ASP A 264 20.90 5.99 11.33
C ASP A 264 21.20 4.49 11.43
N THR A 265 20.62 3.69 10.53
CA THR A 265 20.80 2.24 10.45
C THR A 265 20.96 1.81 8.99
N PRO A 266 22.10 2.16 8.36
CA PRO A 266 22.21 2.07 6.91
C PRO A 266 22.22 0.62 6.46
N SER A 267 21.45 0.38 5.39
CA SER A 267 21.57 -0.85 4.62
C SER A 267 23.00 -1.00 4.08
N PRO A 268 23.46 -2.23 3.79
CA PRO A 268 24.80 -2.47 3.25
C PRO A 268 25.06 -1.67 1.98
N SER A 269 26.34 -1.52 1.64
CA SER A 269 26.78 -1.06 0.32
C SER A 269 27.50 -2.20 -0.41
N GLY A 270 27.49 -2.14 -1.72
CA GLY A 270 28.18 -3.10 -2.59
C GLY A 270 27.36 -4.33 -2.94
N THR A 271 28.07 -5.35 -3.40
CA THR A 271 27.50 -6.55 -4.00
C THR A 271 27.52 -7.72 -3.01
N MET A 272 26.41 -8.44 -2.94
CA MET A 272 26.17 -9.56 -2.06
C MET A 272 25.59 -10.73 -2.85
N LYS A 273 25.49 -11.90 -2.22
CA LYS A 273 24.76 -13.04 -2.78
C LYS A 273 23.63 -13.44 -1.87
N VAL A 274 22.54 -13.93 -2.46
CA VAL A 274 21.53 -14.68 -1.72
C VAL A 274 22.15 -15.97 -1.20
N LYS A 275 22.03 -16.25 0.10
CA LYS A 275 22.50 -17.50 0.72
C LYS A 275 21.41 -18.57 0.78
N GLY A 276 20.15 -18.16 0.80
CA GLY A 276 18.99 -19.03 0.88
C GLY A 276 17.76 -18.24 1.28
N SER A 277 16.61 -18.89 1.28
CA SER A 277 15.36 -18.35 1.78
C SER A 277 14.74 -19.29 2.81
N ALA A 278 14.06 -18.72 3.80
CA ALA A 278 13.29 -19.43 4.81
C ALA A 278 11.84 -18.93 4.74
N ARG A 279 10.89 -19.88 4.70
CA ARG A 279 9.45 -19.62 4.84
C ARG A 279 9.07 -19.73 6.31
N GLU A 280 8.16 -18.87 6.75
CA GLU A 280 7.69 -18.75 8.13
C GLU A 280 8.86 -18.78 9.14
N PRO A 281 9.85 -17.86 9.01
CA PRO A 281 11.01 -17.86 9.89
C PRO A 281 10.64 -17.40 11.31
N THR A 282 11.26 -18.02 12.31
CA THR A 282 11.36 -17.40 13.64
C THR A 282 12.26 -16.17 13.59
N TYR A 283 12.08 -15.21 14.50
CA TYR A 283 12.92 -14.02 14.57
C TYR A 283 13.83 -14.01 15.81
N GLU A 284 15.13 -14.04 15.57
CA GLU A 284 16.17 -13.94 16.61
C GLU A 284 16.46 -12.48 16.95
N TYR A 285 15.84 -11.99 18.02
CA TYR A 285 16.04 -10.64 18.51
C TYR A 285 17.25 -10.56 19.44
N ASN A 286 18.18 -9.64 19.15
CA ASN A 286 19.30 -9.35 20.03
C ASN A 286 19.49 -7.83 20.21
N PRO A 287 19.14 -7.27 21.39
CA PRO A 287 19.22 -5.82 21.62
C PRO A 287 20.65 -5.27 21.57
N ALA A 288 21.66 -6.12 21.76
CA ALA A 288 23.07 -5.73 21.68
C ALA A 288 23.62 -5.70 20.24
N LYS A 289 22.87 -6.19 19.25
CA LYS A 289 23.30 -6.25 17.85
C LYS A 289 22.37 -5.54 16.87
N ASN A 290 21.07 -5.60 17.12
CA ASN A 290 20.05 -5.05 16.22
C ASN A 290 19.66 -3.64 16.67
N PHE A 291 18.75 -3.53 17.62
CA PHE A 291 18.25 -2.31 18.23
C PHE A 291 17.52 -2.66 19.53
N GLN A 292 17.34 -1.70 20.44
CA GLN A 292 16.55 -1.93 21.66
C GLN A 292 15.07 -1.61 21.40
N GLN A 293 14.20 -2.64 21.39
CA GLN A 293 12.76 -2.48 21.29
C GLN A 293 12.20 -2.32 22.71
N GLY A 294 11.56 -1.19 22.98
CA GLY A 294 11.02 -0.88 24.31
C GLY A 294 12.06 -1.06 25.42
N LYS A 295 11.70 -1.85 26.44
CA LYS A 295 12.56 -2.14 27.60
C LYS A 295 13.29 -3.49 27.49
N ASN A 296 13.25 -4.13 26.30
CA ASN A 296 13.81 -5.46 26.11
C ASN A 296 15.34 -5.44 26.03
N ARG A 297 16.00 -6.01 27.04
CA ARG A 297 17.47 -6.05 27.19
C ARG A 297 18.07 -7.45 27.05
N LYS A 298 17.26 -8.46 26.73
CA LYS A 298 17.67 -9.86 26.60
C LYS A 298 17.44 -10.33 25.16
N LYS A 299 18.17 -11.39 24.78
CA LYS A 299 17.88 -12.11 23.54
C LYS A 299 16.52 -12.78 23.65
N LEU A 300 15.75 -12.75 22.57
CA LEU A 300 14.44 -13.38 22.46
C LEU A 300 14.36 -14.11 21.11
N THR A 301 13.68 -15.24 21.10
CA THR A 301 13.26 -15.91 19.87
C THR A 301 11.77 -15.69 19.74
N LEU A 302 11.35 -14.91 18.75
CA LEU A 302 9.95 -14.69 18.46
C LEU A 302 9.47 -15.81 17.52
N PRO A 303 8.26 -16.37 17.75
CA PRO A 303 7.71 -17.38 16.87
C PRO A 303 7.45 -16.79 15.48
N ALA A 304 7.30 -17.67 14.49
CA ALA A 304 6.99 -17.27 13.13
C ALA A 304 5.57 -16.68 13.02
N GLY A 305 5.31 -16.00 11.91
CA GLY A 305 3.98 -15.54 11.53
C GLY A 305 3.96 -14.29 10.66
N PRO A 306 2.87 -14.03 9.92
CA PRO A 306 2.73 -12.84 9.08
C PRO A 306 2.85 -11.53 9.85
N ASN A 307 2.41 -11.52 11.11
CA ASN A 307 2.54 -10.38 12.01
C ASN A 307 3.87 -10.39 12.81
N GLY A 308 4.83 -11.24 12.42
CA GLY A 308 6.17 -11.25 12.98
C GLY A 308 7.08 -10.17 12.39
N PRO A 309 8.17 -9.77 13.07
CA PRO A 309 9.04 -8.66 12.63
C PRO A 309 9.67 -8.79 11.24
N VAL A 310 9.73 -10.01 10.71
CA VAL A 310 10.27 -10.32 9.37
C VAL A 310 9.22 -10.92 8.43
N GLY A 311 7.95 -10.92 8.84
CA GLY A 311 6.84 -11.49 8.08
C GLY A 311 7.00 -12.98 7.77
N ILE A 312 6.42 -13.42 6.65
CA ILE A 312 6.34 -14.84 6.28
C ILE A 312 7.56 -15.38 5.54
N VAL A 313 8.54 -14.53 5.21
CA VAL A 313 9.72 -14.91 4.42
C VAL A 313 10.96 -14.14 4.88
N TRP A 314 12.08 -14.85 4.96
CA TRP A 314 13.42 -14.27 5.06
C TRP A 314 14.32 -14.76 3.92
N ILE A 315 14.90 -13.85 3.15
CA ILE A 315 15.93 -14.12 2.14
C ILE A 315 17.26 -13.64 2.70
N ASP A 316 18.14 -14.59 3.03
CA ASP A 316 19.42 -14.34 3.69
C ASP A 316 20.46 -13.83 2.69
N LEU A 317 21.23 -12.82 3.08
CA LEU A 317 22.31 -12.27 2.26
C LEU A 317 23.68 -12.68 2.79
N SER A 318 24.69 -12.64 1.92
CA SER A 318 26.06 -13.02 2.28
C SER A 318 26.73 -12.13 3.33
N LYS A 319 26.20 -10.93 3.60
CA LYS A 319 26.62 -10.13 4.75
C LYS A 319 25.82 -10.56 5.97
N PRO A 320 26.48 -10.91 7.08
CA PRO A 320 25.79 -11.33 8.30
C PRO A 320 24.75 -10.31 8.74
N THR A 321 23.62 -10.81 9.25
CA THR A 321 22.50 -10.05 9.85
C THR A 321 21.66 -9.20 8.90
N TYR A 322 21.86 -9.29 7.58
CA TYR A 322 21.06 -8.57 6.59
C TYR A 322 20.27 -9.54 5.72
N GLY A 323 19.03 -9.15 5.41
CA GLY A 323 18.13 -9.92 4.58
C GLY A 323 17.11 -9.06 3.85
N ILE A 324 16.43 -9.69 2.89
CA ILE A 324 15.21 -9.18 2.25
C ILE A 324 14.06 -9.97 2.85
N HIS A 325 13.03 -9.32 3.36
CA HIS A 325 12.00 -10.00 4.13
C HIS A 325 10.62 -9.34 4.02
N GLY A 326 9.58 -10.03 4.47
CA GLY A 326 8.21 -9.53 4.54
C GLY A 326 8.02 -8.52 5.68
N THR A 327 6.78 -8.17 6.01
CA THR A 327 6.50 -7.17 7.05
C THR A 327 5.13 -7.43 7.69
N PRO A 328 4.95 -7.14 8.98
CA PRO A 328 3.63 -7.13 9.60
C PRO A 328 2.82 -5.88 9.22
N GLU A 329 3.43 -4.91 8.54
CA GLU A 329 2.79 -3.64 8.18
C GLU A 329 2.95 -3.34 6.67
N PRO A 330 2.28 -4.09 5.77
CA PRO A 330 2.44 -3.90 4.32
C PRO A 330 2.12 -2.48 3.85
N SER A 331 1.12 -1.83 4.47
CA SER A 331 0.71 -0.46 4.13
C SER A 331 1.77 0.61 4.45
N GLN A 332 2.82 0.26 5.20
CA GLN A 332 3.94 1.16 5.57
C GLN A 332 5.18 0.99 4.68
N ILE A 333 5.14 0.10 3.69
CA ILE A 333 6.24 -0.07 2.73
C ILE A 333 6.50 1.24 1.99
N ASP A 334 7.78 1.66 2.03
CA ASP A 334 8.31 2.93 1.50
C ASP A 334 7.77 4.22 2.16
N LYS A 335 6.93 4.12 3.18
CA LYS A 335 6.40 5.29 3.93
C LYS A 335 7.19 5.58 5.22
N THR A 336 8.11 4.67 5.56
CA THR A 336 8.90 4.66 6.79
C THR A 336 10.34 4.29 6.46
N ALA A 337 11.21 4.19 7.48
CA ALA A 337 12.56 3.66 7.31
C ALA A 337 12.74 2.37 8.13
N SER A 338 13.57 1.45 7.64
CA SER A 338 13.88 0.21 8.35
C SER A 338 15.11 0.35 9.24
N HIS A 339 15.35 -0.65 10.09
CA HIS A 339 16.56 -0.77 10.91
C HIS A 339 17.72 -1.47 10.15
N GLY A 340 17.83 -1.26 8.83
CA GLY A 340 18.94 -1.75 8.00
C GLY A 340 18.62 -2.88 7.01
N CYS A 341 17.49 -3.58 7.13
CA CYS A 341 17.09 -4.63 6.18
C CYS A 341 16.21 -4.08 5.05
N VAL A 342 15.97 -4.88 4.00
CA VAL A 342 15.04 -4.54 2.92
C VAL A 342 13.70 -5.19 3.25
N ARG A 343 12.68 -4.37 3.52
CA ARG A 343 11.32 -4.86 3.78
C ARG A 343 10.48 -4.72 2.53
N LEU A 344 9.73 -5.77 2.21
CA LEU A 344 8.70 -5.81 1.19
C LEU A 344 7.37 -6.17 1.85
N THR A 345 6.28 -6.10 1.10
CA THR A 345 5.03 -6.74 1.50
C THR A 345 5.27 -8.26 1.64
N ASN A 346 4.41 -8.95 2.40
CA ASN A 346 4.56 -10.39 2.60
C ASN A 346 4.45 -11.18 1.28
N TRP A 347 3.56 -10.79 0.38
CA TRP A 347 3.38 -11.45 -0.91
C TRP A 347 4.54 -11.19 -1.88
N ASP A 348 5.04 -9.95 -1.97
CA ASP A 348 6.21 -9.62 -2.81
C ASP A 348 7.46 -10.36 -2.32
N ALA A 349 7.71 -10.38 -1.00
CA ALA A 349 8.79 -11.16 -0.42
C ALA A 349 8.64 -12.65 -0.70
N GLN A 350 7.41 -13.18 -0.60
CA GLN A 350 7.13 -14.57 -0.91
C GLN A 350 7.37 -14.88 -2.39
N ALA A 351 6.97 -14.00 -3.30
CA ALA A 351 7.22 -14.11 -4.72
C ALA A 351 8.70 -14.16 -5.03
N LEU A 352 9.45 -13.14 -4.62
CA LEU A 352 10.89 -13.07 -4.80
C LEU A 352 11.60 -14.31 -4.26
N SER A 353 11.19 -14.83 -3.09
CA SER A 353 11.82 -16.01 -2.46
C SER A 353 11.77 -17.28 -3.30
N ARG A 354 10.78 -17.41 -4.20
CA ARG A 354 10.65 -18.55 -5.13
C ARG A 354 11.53 -18.37 -6.38
N LEU A 355 11.95 -17.15 -6.67
CA LEU A 355 12.71 -16.82 -7.89
C LEU A 355 14.21 -16.81 -7.67
N VAL A 356 14.67 -16.49 -6.46
CA VAL A 356 16.09 -16.42 -6.12
C VAL A 356 16.74 -17.80 -6.04
N LEU A 357 18.01 -17.86 -6.43
CA LEU A 357 18.84 -19.06 -6.44
C LEU A 357 20.01 -18.91 -5.45
N PRO A 358 20.11 -19.78 -4.43
CA PRO A 358 21.20 -19.74 -3.45
C PRO A 358 22.59 -19.72 -4.09
N LEU A 359 23.43 -18.79 -3.62
CA LEU A 359 24.81 -18.53 -4.03
C LEU A 359 25.01 -18.14 -5.51
N GLN A 360 23.91 -18.00 -6.26
CA GLN A 360 23.89 -17.62 -7.67
C GLN A 360 23.29 -16.23 -7.85
N THR A 361 22.11 -15.96 -7.25
CA THR A 361 21.50 -14.63 -7.32
C THR A 361 22.35 -13.61 -6.61
N VAL A 362 22.73 -12.57 -7.35
CA VAL A 362 23.51 -11.43 -6.87
C VAL A 362 22.57 -10.32 -6.41
N VAL A 363 22.92 -9.61 -5.33
CA VAL A 363 22.17 -8.46 -4.82
C VAL A 363 23.10 -7.26 -4.76
N GLU A 364 22.71 -6.15 -5.39
CA GLU A 364 23.48 -4.92 -5.49
C GLU A 364 22.74 -3.79 -4.78
N PHE A 365 23.38 -3.17 -3.79
CA PHE A 365 22.82 -1.99 -3.13
C PHE A 365 23.34 -0.73 -3.81
N LYS A 366 22.42 0.04 -4.40
CA LYS A 366 22.67 1.34 -5.01
C LYS A 366 22.17 2.46 -4.09
N ASN A 367 22.93 3.55 -4.05
CA ASN A 367 22.54 4.76 -3.33
C ASN A 367 21.87 5.75 -4.26
#